data_AF-A0A814FAR5-F1
#
_entry.id   AF-A0A814FAR5-F1
#
_cell.length_a   1.000
_cell.length_b   1.000
_cell.length_c   1.000
_cell.angle_alpha   90.00
_cell.angle_beta   90.00
_cell.angle_gamma   90.00
#
_symmetry.space_group_name_H-M   'P 1'
#
loop_
_entity.id
_entity.type
_entity.pdbx_description
1 polymer ?
#
loop_
_entity_poly.entity_id
_entity_poly.type
_entity_poly.pdbx_seq_one_letter_code
_entity_poly.pdbx_strand_id
1 'polypeptide(L)'
;MSKRTFMSQDKSGSCSLFGIKSTLWMMSLLLLTLLILAITFLIELIAGLLSFVYTVNLSDRLSSNLLSLIEYKYHVDTRKEQDFDQMQIYFRCCGSTSFKDWSLSPRFNSNNTAFVVPDSCCKSFEHKCAQKPFGIHPSNIYYQGCSQALYRYYHQHLVTLGCVAIGVTFLQVFTIIPLFWLIKRLQKQLAHSIAPITTNKQHHLSQELSYIPIQQGET
;
A
#
# COMPACT_ATOMS: atom_id res chain seq x y z
N MET A 1 -21.17 58.75 47.42
CA MET A 1 -21.97 57.53 47.22
C MET A 1 -21.69 56.99 45.83
N SER A 2 -20.77 56.04 45.68
CA SER A 2 -20.48 55.43 44.38
C SER A 2 -20.03 53.98 44.57
N LYS A 3 -20.46 53.15 43.62
CA LYS A 3 -20.09 51.75 43.33
C LYS A 3 -20.76 50.65 44.17
N ARG A 4 -21.86 50.16 43.61
CA ARG A 4 -22.30 48.77 43.74
C ARG A 4 -22.27 48.14 42.33
N THR A 5 -21.10 47.73 41.88
CA THR A 5 -20.89 46.90 40.67
C THR A 5 -19.63 46.07 40.86
N PHE A 6 -19.71 45.04 41.71
CA PHE A 6 -18.67 44.02 41.80
C PHE A 6 -19.31 42.65 42.06
N MET A 7 -20.04 42.12 41.07
CA MET A 7 -20.42 40.70 41.03
C MET A 7 -20.69 40.28 39.59
N SER A 8 -19.65 40.20 38.73
CA SER A 8 -19.78 39.52 37.43
C SER A 8 -18.48 39.05 36.76
N GLN A 9 -17.37 38.86 37.49
CA GLN A 9 -16.06 38.69 36.84
C GLN A 9 -15.34 37.34 36.99
N ASP A 10 -15.97 36.28 37.55
CA ASP A 10 -15.23 35.03 37.81
C ASP A 10 -15.79 33.74 37.16
N LYS A 11 -16.81 33.82 36.30
CA LYS A 11 -17.33 32.65 35.55
C LYS A 11 -16.88 32.56 34.09
N SER A 12 -16.15 33.54 33.55
CA SER A 12 -15.74 33.55 32.14
C SER A 12 -14.38 32.89 31.86
N GLY A 13 -13.50 32.76 32.86
CA GLY A 13 -12.14 32.22 32.71
C GLY A 13 -12.06 30.70 32.60
N SER A 14 -12.94 29.96 33.29
CA SER A 14 -12.93 28.49 33.26
C SER A 14 -13.56 27.92 31.99
N CYS A 15 -14.65 28.50 31.47
CA CYS A 15 -15.27 28.04 30.22
C CYS A 15 -14.37 28.26 28.98
N SER A 16 -13.55 29.31 28.98
CA SER A 16 -12.68 29.65 27.84
C SER A 16 -11.46 28.72 27.75
N LEU A 17 -10.87 28.29 28.87
CA LEU A 17 -9.70 27.41 28.86
C LEU A 17 -10.00 25.99 28.36
N PHE A 18 -11.14 25.40 28.78
CA PHE A 18 -11.57 24.09 28.32
C PHE A 18 -11.90 24.08 26.81
N GLY A 19 -12.49 25.15 26.29
CA GLY A 19 -12.75 25.32 24.86
C GLY A 19 -11.49 25.43 24.00
N ILE A 20 -10.46 26.12 24.49
CA ILE A 20 -9.17 26.26 23.79
C ILE A 20 -8.45 24.91 23.70
N LYS A 21 -8.38 24.15 24.80
CA LYS A 21 -7.73 22.83 24.82
C LYS A 21 -8.42 21.85 23.86
N SER A 22 -9.75 21.82 23.85
CA SER A 22 -10.53 21.01 22.92
C SER A 22 -10.26 21.38 21.46
N THR A 23 -10.21 22.69 21.16
CA THR A 23 -9.94 23.19 19.79
C THR A 23 -8.53 22.85 19.32
N LEU A 24 -7.52 22.96 20.19
CA LEU A 24 -6.13 22.60 19.86
C LEU A 24 -5.96 21.11 19.60
N TRP A 25 -6.60 20.25 20.39
CA TRP A 25 -6.60 18.81 20.17
C TRP A 25 -7.25 18.45 18.83
N MET A 26 -8.40 19.05 18.53
CA MET A 26 -9.07 18.88 17.25
C MET A 26 -8.17 19.30 16.07
N MET A 27 -7.42 20.40 16.20
CA MET A 27 -6.49 20.82 15.14
C MET A 27 -5.36 19.82 14.92
N SER A 28 -4.80 19.28 16.00
CA SER A 28 -3.74 18.28 15.94
C SER A 28 -4.21 17.02 15.19
N LEU A 29 -5.42 16.53 15.49
CA LEU A 29 -6.02 15.38 14.81
C LEU A 29 -6.25 15.62 13.31
N LEU A 30 -6.72 16.82 12.93
CA LEU A 30 -6.92 17.17 11.51
C LEU A 30 -5.60 17.22 10.74
N LEU A 31 -4.54 17.77 11.34
CA LEU A 31 -3.20 17.81 10.73
C LEU A 31 -2.59 16.40 10.60
N LEU A 32 -2.74 15.56 11.62
CA LEU A 32 -2.31 14.16 11.56
C LEU A 32 -3.05 13.40 10.44
N THR A 33 -4.36 13.61 10.32
CA THR A 33 -5.17 12.99 9.26
C THR A 33 -4.68 13.41 7.87
N LEU A 34 -4.40 14.71 7.67
CA LEU A 34 -3.85 15.22 6.42
C LEU A 34 -2.48 14.62 6.10
N LEU A 35 -1.61 14.47 7.11
CA LEU A 35 -0.29 13.86 6.95
C LEU A 35 -0.39 12.39 6.52
N ILE A 36 -1.27 11.61 7.17
CA ILE A 36 -1.49 10.21 6.83
C ILE A 36 -2.02 10.08 5.40
N LEU A 37 -3.02 10.89 5.02
CA LEU A 37 -3.58 10.88 3.67
C LEU A 37 -2.54 11.25 2.59
N ALA A 38 -1.63 12.18 2.90
CA ALA A 38 -0.54 12.53 2.00
C ALA A 38 0.45 11.37 1.83
N ILE A 39 0.79 10.68 2.93
CA ILE A 39 1.67 9.52 2.88
C ILE A 39 1.03 8.36 2.09
N THR A 40 -0.26 8.07 2.31
CA THR A 40 -0.95 7.00 1.56
C THR A 40 -1.04 7.31 0.07
N PHE A 41 -1.30 8.56 -0.30
CA PHE A 41 -1.29 8.99 -1.69
C PHE A 41 0.09 8.80 -2.36
N LEU A 42 1.18 9.12 -1.66
CA LEU A 42 2.53 8.87 -2.17
C LEU A 42 2.82 7.37 -2.35
N ILE A 43 2.39 6.54 -1.40
CA ILE A 43 2.53 5.08 -1.51
C ILE A 43 1.73 4.53 -2.70
N GLU A 44 0.49 4.99 -2.90
CA GLU A 44 -0.35 4.60 -4.05
C GLU A 44 0.31 4.96 -5.38
N LEU A 45 0.89 6.17 -5.47
CA LEU A 45 1.60 6.62 -6.67
C LEU A 45 2.83 5.75 -6.95
N ILE A 46 3.66 5.48 -5.93
CA ILE A 46 4.85 4.63 -6.08
C ILE A 46 4.45 3.20 -6.45
N ALA A 47 3.46 2.63 -5.77
CA ALA A 47 2.96 1.28 -6.06
C ALA A 47 2.40 1.18 -7.47
N GLY A 48 1.65 2.18 -7.93
CA GLY A 48 1.14 2.26 -9.29
C GLY A 48 2.25 2.29 -10.34
N LEU A 49 3.28 3.14 -10.14
CA LEU A 49 4.44 3.21 -11.03
C LEU A 49 5.23 1.90 -11.08
N LEU A 50 5.51 1.30 -9.91
CA LEU A 50 6.21 0.01 -9.84
C LEU A 50 5.41 -1.08 -10.54
N SER A 51 4.09 -1.16 -10.29
CA SER A 51 3.21 -2.12 -10.95
C SER A 51 3.27 -1.96 -12.47
N PHE A 52 3.19 -0.73 -12.99
CA PHE A 52 3.28 -0.47 -14.42
C PHE A 52 4.61 -0.98 -15.00
N VAL A 53 5.75 -0.61 -14.42
CA VAL A 53 7.08 -1.05 -14.89
C VAL A 53 7.23 -2.57 -14.87
N TYR A 54 6.76 -3.24 -13.81
CA TYR A 54 6.86 -4.70 -13.70
C TYR A 54 5.98 -5.42 -14.73
N THR A 55 4.76 -4.93 -14.99
CA THR A 55 3.83 -5.59 -15.92
C THR A 55 4.33 -5.63 -17.37
N VAL A 56 5.09 -4.62 -17.83
CA VAL A 56 5.60 -4.52 -19.22
C VAL A 56 6.46 -5.73 -19.61
N ASN A 57 7.32 -6.20 -18.70
CA ASN A 57 8.28 -7.27 -19.01
C ASN A 57 7.94 -8.60 -18.32
N LEU A 58 6.76 -8.70 -17.68
CA LEU A 58 6.43 -9.84 -16.83
C LEU A 58 6.35 -11.15 -17.63
N SER A 59 5.69 -11.14 -18.79
CA SER A 59 5.50 -12.34 -19.61
C SER A 59 6.84 -12.98 -20.02
N ASP A 60 7.76 -12.19 -20.56
CA ASP A 60 9.04 -12.68 -21.07
C ASP A 60 9.95 -13.13 -19.92
N ARG A 61 9.97 -12.38 -18.81
CA ARG A 61 10.73 -12.77 -17.60
C ARG A 61 10.18 -14.05 -16.99
N LEU A 62 8.86 -14.23 -16.94
CA LEU A 62 8.26 -15.47 -16.45
C LEU A 62 8.64 -16.64 -17.33
N SER A 63 8.48 -16.51 -18.65
CA SER A 63 8.79 -17.60 -19.58
C SER A 63 10.26 -18.05 -19.50
N SER A 64 11.20 -17.10 -19.48
CA SER A 64 12.64 -17.38 -19.37
C SER A 64 13.06 -17.95 -18.01
N ASN A 65 12.51 -17.42 -16.92
CA ASN A 65 12.79 -17.95 -15.57
C ASN A 65 12.25 -19.37 -15.39
N LEU A 66 11.05 -19.65 -15.89
CA LEU A 66 10.48 -21.00 -15.81
C LEU A 66 11.21 -21.98 -16.74
N LEU A 67 11.64 -21.54 -17.92
CA LEU A 67 12.40 -22.38 -18.85
C LEU A 67 13.76 -22.76 -18.26
N SER A 68 14.49 -21.80 -17.70
CA SER A 68 15.78 -22.06 -17.02
C SER A 68 15.62 -22.93 -15.77
N LEU A 69 14.48 -22.84 -15.08
CA LEU A 69 14.15 -23.75 -13.98
C LEU A 69 14.03 -25.20 -14.49
N ILE A 70 13.30 -25.44 -15.58
CA ILE A 70 13.14 -26.76 -16.20
C ILE A 70 14.48 -27.35 -16.65
N GLU A 71 15.34 -26.53 -17.26
CA GLU A 71 16.61 -26.97 -17.86
C GLU A 71 17.68 -27.26 -16.79
N TYR A 72 17.79 -26.43 -15.75
CA TYR A 72 18.95 -26.46 -14.85
C TYR A 72 18.64 -26.73 -13.38
N LYS A 73 17.41 -26.49 -12.90
CA LYS A 73 17.08 -26.51 -11.47
C LYS A 73 16.12 -27.63 -11.08
N TYR A 74 15.30 -28.09 -12.02
CA TYR A 74 14.35 -29.16 -11.79
C TYR A 74 15.08 -30.48 -11.49
N HIS A 75 14.67 -31.20 -10.44
CA HIS A 75 15.37 -32.38 -9.87
C HIS A 75 16.77 -32.13 -9.27
N VAL A 76 17.28 -30.90 -9.31
CA VAL A 76 18.53 -30.52 -8.61
C VAL A 76 18.21 -29.93 -7.25
N ASP A 77 17.20 -29.07 -7.19
CA ASP A 77 16.71 -28.45 -5.97
C ASP A 77 15.29 -28.96 -5.69
N THR A 78 15.16 -29.82 -4.67
CA THR A 78 13.90 -30.46 -4.29
C THR A 78 12.82 -29.47 -3.90
N ARG A 79 13.19 -28.31 -3.33
CA ARG A 79 12.24 -27.26 -2.99
C ARG A 79 11.71 -26.58 -4.24
N LYS A 80 12.59 -26.26 -5.20
CA LYS A 80 12.19 -25.67 -6.48
C LYS A 80 11.33 -26.62 -7.31
N GLU A 81 11.63 -27.91 -7.28
CA GLU A 81 10.82 -28.95 -7.88
C GLU A 81 9.41 -28.97 -7.27
N GLN A 82 9.30 -29.07 -5.94
CA GLN A 82 8.00 -29.07 -5.26
C GLN A 82 7.19 -27.80 -5.51
N ASP A 83 7.83 -26.62 -5.42
CA ASP A 83 7.18 -25.33 -5.69
C ASP A 83 6.64 -25.28 -7.14
N PHE A 84 7.41 -25.79 -8.11
CA PHE A 84 7.01 -25.79 -9.51
C PHE A 84 5.94 -26.83 -9.83
N ASP A 85 6.00 -28.01 -9.20
CA ASP A 85 4.96 -29.05 -9.34
C ASP A 85 3.63 -28.59 -8.75
N GLN A 86 3.65 -27.96 -7.57
CA GLN A 86 2.47 -27.36 -6.98
C GLN A 86 1.90 -26.25 -7.88
N MET A 87 2.77 -25.42 -8.47
CA MET A 87 2.36 -24.40 -9.42
C MET A 87 1.64 -25.02 -10.64
N GLN A 88 2.17 -26.11 -11.20
CA GLN A 88 1.57 -26.81 -12.35
C GLN A 88 0.19 -27.38 -12.02
N ILE A 89 0.04 -27.99 -10.85
CA ILE A 89 -1.22 -28.55 -10.37
C ILE A 89 -2.25 -27.43 -10.13
N TYR A 90 -1.84 -26.36 -9.42
CA TYR A 90 -2.74 -25.27 -9.04
C TYR A 90 -3.24 -24.48 -10.25
N PHE A 91 -2.34 -24.13 -11.16
CA PHE A 91 -2.68 -23.35 -12.36
C PHE A 91 -3.10 -24.21 -13.56
N ARG A 92 -3.11 -25.54 -13.42
CA ARG A 92 -3.51 -26.48 -14.48
C ARG A 92 -2.74 -26.22 -15.78
N CYS A 93 -1.42 -26.13 -15.65
CA CYS A 93 -0.50 -25.78 -16.72
C CYS A 93 0.67 -26.77 -16.77
N CYS A 94 1.40 -26.82 -17.89
CA CYS A 94 2.58 -27.67 -18.02
C CYS A 94 3.70 -26.98 -18.80
N GLY A 95 4.92 -27.09 -18.27
CA GLY A 95 6.10 -26.45 -18.85
C GLY A 95 6.10 -24.93 -18.70
N SER A 96 7.01 -24.25 -19.39
CA SER A 96 7.11 -22.78 -19.32
C SER A 96 6.09 -22.12 -20.25
N THR A 97 6.21 -22.38 -21.54
CA THR A 97 5.30 -21.95 -22.61
C THR A 97 4.50 -23.10 -23.16
N SER A 98 5.04 -24.32 -23.09
CA SER A 98 4.38 -25.54 -23.54
C SER A 98 4.92 -26.77 -22.80
N PHE A 99 4.12 -27.84 -22.76
CA PHE A 99 4.56 -29.15 -22.26
C PHE A 99 5.81 -29.69 -22.98
N LYS A 100 6.10 -29.21 -24.20
CA LYS A 100 7.28 -29.60 -24.97
C LYS A 100 8.59 -29.12 -24.36
N ASP A 101 8.56 -28.08 -23.53
CA ASP A 101 9.76 -27.50 -22.90
C ASP A 101 10.51 -28.54 -22.03
N TRP A 102 9.81 -29.58 -21.59
CA TRP A 102 10.39 -30.72 -20.87
C TRP A 102 11.42 -31.51 -21.68
N SER A 103 11.44 -31.41 -23.01
CA SER A 103 12.50 -32.03 -23.82
C SER A 103 13.88 -31.43 -23.57
N LEU A 104 13.95 -30.20 -23.04
CA LEU A 104 15.20 -29.53 -22.69
C LEU A 104 15.76 -30.02 -21.35
N SER A 105 14.92 -30.58 -20.49
CA SER A 105 15.36 -31.09 -19.19
C SER A 105 16.20 -32.36 -19.36
N PRO A 106 17.39 -32.47 -18.76
CA PRO A 106 18.24 -33.67 -18.88
C PRO A 106 17.55 -34.98 -18.48
N ARG A 107 16.58 -34.90 -17.57
CA ARG A 107 15.86 -36.07 -17.05
C ARG A 107 14.68 -36.51 -17.93
N PHE A 108 14.08 -35.57 -18.65
CA PHE A 108 12.87 -35.78 -19.45
C PHE A 108 13.14 -35.72 -20.96
N ASN A 109 14.38 -35.43 -21.36
CA ASN A 109 14.83 -35.52 -22.74
C ASN A 109 14.74 -36.96 -23.23
N SER A 110 13.82 -37.20 -24.16
CA SER A 110 13.57 -38.53 -24.73
C SER A 110 13.73 -38.51 -26.26
N ASN A 111 14.89 -38.06 -26.76
CA ASN A 111 15.42 -38.29 -28.13
C ASN A 111 14.34 -38.51 -29.22
N ASN A 112 13.32 -37.65 -29.26
CA ASN A 112 12.17 -37.67 -30.17
C ASN A 112 11.29 -38.94 -30.24
N THR A 113 11.38 -39.88 -29.29
CA THR A 113 10.56 -41.11 -29.31
C THR A 113 9.28 -41.00 -28.47
N ALA A 114 9.23 -40.07 -27.51
CA ALA A 114 8.03 -39.71 -26.75
C ALA A 114 8.30 -38.42 -25.95
N PHE A 115 7.28 -37.60 -25.69
CA PHE A 115 7.38 -36.52 -24.70
C PHE A 115 7.18 -37.09 -23.29
N VAL A 116 8.13 -36.85 -22.39
CA VAL A 116 8.02 -37.23 -20.98
C VAL A 116 7.83 -35.94 -20.19
N VAL A 117 6.85 -35.93 -19.30
CA VAL A 117 6.56 -34.79 -18.42
C VAL A 117 6.46 -35.30 -16.97
N PRO A 118 6.59 -34.44 -15.96
CA PRO A 118 6.34 -34.84 -14.57
C PRO A 118 4.86 -35.14 -14.30
N ASP A 119 4.59 -35.86 -13.21
CA ASP A 119 3.22 -36.23 -12.82
C ASP A 119 2.33 -35.01 -12.50
N SER A 120 2.93 -33.89 -12.07
CA SER A 120 2.26 -32.61 -11.83
C SER A 120 1.61 -31.99 -13.09
N CYS A 121 2.04 -32.40 -14.28
CA CYS A 121 1.44 -32.00 -15.56
C CYS A 121 0.20 -32.82 -15.97
N CYS A 122 -0.12 -33.91 -15.26
CA CYS A 122 -1.23 -34.80 -15.59
C CYS A 122 -2.57 -34.23 -15.08
N LYS A 123 -3.66 -34.39 -15.86
CA LYS A 123 -5.03 -34.02 -15.42
C LYS A 123 -5.62 -35.01 -14.43
N SER A 124 -5.29 -36.30 -14.59
CA SER A 124 -5.65 -37.38 -13.66
C SER A 124 -4.40 -38.16 -13.25
N PHE A 125 -4.30 -38.45 -11.95
CA PHE A 125 -3.23 -39.24 -11.34
C PHE A 125 -3.40 -40.76 -11.54
N GLU A 126 -4.59 -41.22 -11.97
CA GLU A 126 -4.92 -42.66 -12.06
C GLU A 126 -4.15 -43.40 -13.17
N HIS A 127 -3.69 -42.67 -14.19
CA HIS A 127 -2.93 -43.24 -15.29
C HIS A 127 -1.68 -42.41 -15.48
N LYS A 128 -0.56 -42.91 -14.94
CA LYS A 128 0.81 -42.38 -15.06
C LYS A 128 1.11 -41.77 -16.43
N CYS A 129 0.67 -40.53 -16.66
CA CYS A 129 0.76 -39.89 -17.97
C CYS A 129 2.22 -39.56 -18.32
N ALA A 130 3.09 -39.65 -17.30
CA ALA A 130 4.52 -39.48 -17.30
C ALA A 130 5.35 -40.74 -17.66
N GLN A 131 4.81 -41.97 -17.71
CA GLN A 131 5.62 -43.21 -17.87
C GLN A 131 5.36 -44.00 -19.17
N LYS A 132 6.45 -44.43 -19.85
CA LYS A 132 6.43 -45.43 -20.94
C LYS A 132 6.04 -46.83 -20.41
N PRO A 133 5.40 -47.73 -21.21
CA PRO A 133 5.20 -47.70 -22.67
C PRO A 133 3.84 -47.12 -23.10
N PHE A 134 2.99 -46.75 -22.15
CA PHE A 134 1.68 -46.13 -22.37
C PHE A 134 1.84 -44.64 -22.73
N GLY A 135 2.70 -44.38 -23.71
CA GLY A 135 3.00 -43.05 -24.21
C GLY A 135 1.73 -42.25 -24.36
N ILE A 136 1.64 -41.21 -23.52
CA ILE A 136 0.79 -40.03 -23.67
C ILE A 136 -0.54 -40.36 -24.32
N HIS A 137 -1.62 -40.52 -23.54
CA HIS A 137 -2.89 -40.09 -24.09
C HIS A 137 -2.80 -38.56 -24.16
N PRO A 138 -2.67 -37.93 -25.35
CA PRO A 138 -2.52 -36.48 -25.49
C PRO A 138 -3.62 -35.73 -24.72
N SER A 139 -4.78 -36.35 -24.57
CA SER A 139 -5.92 -35.86 -23.80
C SER A 139 -5.65 -35.61 -22.30
N ASN A 140 -4.71 -36.32 -21.65
CA ASN A 140 -4.53 -36.28 -20.18
C ASN A 140 -3.45 -35.30 -19.68
N ILE A 141 -2.90 -34.43 -20.55
CA ILE A 141 -1.88 -33.44 -20.18
C ILE A 141 -2.45 -32.01 -20.31
N TYR A 142 -1.99 -31.10 -19.45
CA TYR A 142 -2.26 -29.67 -19.63
C TYR A 142 -1.43 -29.09 -20.77
N TYR A 143 -2.10 -28.60 -21.82
CA TYR A 143 -1.42 -28.00 -22.99
C TYR A 143 -0.97 -26.56 -22.77
N GLN A 144 -1.56 -25.88 -21.81
CA GLN A 144 -1.29 -24.48 -21.53
C GLN A 144 0.04 -24.33 -20.78
N GLY A 145 0.92 -23.44 -21.26
CA GLY A 145 2.15 -23.08 -20.57
C GLY A 145 1.90 -22.32 -19.26
N CYS A 146 2.73 -22.57 -18.26
CA CYS A 146 2.59 -21.94 -16.95
C CYS A 146 2.89 -20.44 -16.95
N SER A 147 3.76 -19.95 -17.82
CA SER A 147 4.04 -18.52 -17.96
C SER A 147 2.77 -17.74 -18.33
N GLN A 148 2.01 -18.25 -19.31
CA GLN A 148 0.77 -17.60 -19.75
C GLN A 148 -0.38 -17.77 -18.74
N ALA A 149 -0.50 -18.95 -18.11
CA ALA A 149 -1.48 -19.15 -17.04
C ALA A 149 -1.25 -18.19 -15.86
N LEU A 150 0.01 -18.06 -15.43
CA LEU A 150 0.41 -17.18 -14.34
C LEU A 150 0.23 -15.70 -14.70
N TYR A 151 0.61 -15.30 -15.93
CA TYR A 151 0.39 -13.94 -16.41
C TYR A 151 -1.10 -13.57 -16.40
N ARG A 152 -1.98 -14.45 -16.91
CA ARG A 152 -3.43 -14.21 -16.92
C ARG A 152 -3.98 -14.07 -15.50
N TYR A 153 -3.56 -14.94 -14.59
CA TYR A 153 -3.96 -14.88 -13.19
C TYR A 153 -3.55 -13.55 -12.54
N TYR A 154 -2.27 -13.18 -12.63
CA TYR A 154 -1.79 -11.91 -12.07
C TYR A 154 -2.46 -10.70 -12.72
N HIS A 155 -2.63 -10.70 -14.03
CA HIS A 155 -3.26 -9.59 -14.74
C HIS A 155 -4.70 -9.38 -14.26
N GLN A 156 -5.49 -10.43 -14.07
CA GLN A 156 -6.87 -10.32 -13.57
C GLN A 156 -6.93 -9.77 -12.14
N HIS A 157 -6.05 -10.24 -11.25
CA HIS A 157 -5.99 -9.75 -9.88
C HIS A 157 -5.46 -8.31 -9.80
N LEU A 158 -4.44 -7.95 -10.59
CA LEU A 158 -3.88 -6.59 -10.65
C LEU A 158 -4.90 -5.59 -11.17
N VAL A 159 -5.73 -5.94 -12.16
CA VAL A 159 -6.82 -5.09 -12.64
C VAL A 159 -7.81 -4.80 -11.50
N THR A 160 -8.20 -5.83 -10.74
CA THR A 160 -9.12 -5.66 -9.61
C THR A 160 -8.53 -4.75 -8.53
N LEU A 161 -7.26 -4.96 -8.16
CA LEU A 161 -6.55 -4.11 -7.21
C LEU A 161 -6.40 -2.68 -7.72
N GLY A 162 -6.16 -2.50 -9.03
CA GLY A 162 -6.09 -1.20 -9.68
C GLY A 162 -7.42 -0.44 -9.58
N CYS A 163 -8.55 -1.10 -9.81
CA CYS A 163 -9.87 -0.48 -9.63
C CYS A 163 -10.10 -0.02 -8.18
N VAL A 164 -9.73 -0.85 -7.20
CA VAL A 164 -9.84 -0.50 -5.77
C VAL A 164 -8.93 0.70 -5.45
N ALA A 165 -7.68 0.68 -5.90
CA ALA A 165 -6.72 1.75 -5.68
C ALA A 165 -7.23 3.09 -6.25
N ILE A 166 -7.73 3.10 -7.49
CA ILE A 166 -8.34 4.29 -8.09
C ILE A 166 -9.49 4.82 -7.23
N GLY A 167 -10.36 3.93 -6.73
CA GLY A 167 -11.44 4.31 -5.83
C GLY A 167 -10.95 4.96 -4.53
N VAL A 168 -9.89 4.41 -3.93
CA VAL A 168 -9.27 4.99 -2.73
C VAL A 168 -8.65 6.35 -3.04
N THR A 169 -7.94 6.51 -4.15
CA THR A 169 -7.37 7.78 -4.58
C THR A 169 -8.45 8.85 -4.77
N PHE A 170 -9.60 8.50 -5.36
CA PHE A 170 -10.74 9.43 -5.45
C PHE A 170 -11.23 9.86 -4.06
N LEU A 171 -11.45 8.92 -3.13
CA LEU A 171 -11.86 9.23 -1.76
C LEU A 171 -10.84 10.12 -1.03
N GLN A 172 -9.54 9.88 -1.23
CA GLN A 172 -8.48 10.73 -0.69
C GLN A 172 -8.60 12.17 -1.21
N VAL A 173 -8.78 12.39 -2.52
CA VAL A 173 -8.94 13.74 -3.07
C VAL A 173 -10.20 14.43 -2.51
N PHE A 174 -11.31 13.71 -2.42
CA PHE A 174 -12.56 14.23 -1.85
C PHE A 174 -12.45 14.54 -0.36
N THR A 175 -11.54 13.92 0.38
CA THR A 175 -11.29 14.23 1.80
C THR A 175 -10.30 15.38 1.99
N ILE A 176 -9.22 15.43 1.20
CA ILE A 176 -8.15 16.43 1.32
C ILE A 176 -8.67 17.85 1.06
N ILE A 177 -9.49 18.06 0.03
CA ILE A 177 -10.02 19.39 -0.32
C ILE A 177 -10.81 20.00 0.86
N PRO A 178 -11.92 19.42 1.33
CA PRO A 178 -12.70 19.99 2.43
C PRO A 178 -11.90 20.04 3.73
N LEU A 179 -11.02 19.06 3.99
CA LEU A 179 -10.14 19.06 5.16
C LEU A 179 -9.19 20.26 5.16
N PHE A 180 -8.54 20.54 4.02
CA PHE A 180 -7.66 21.69 3.87
C PHE A 180 -8.42 23.01 4.05
N TRP A 181 -9.59 23.14 3.43
CA TRP A 181 -10.46 24.31 3.61
C TRP A 181 -10.88 24.50 5.06
N LEU A 182 -11.25 23.42 5.76
CA LEU A 182 -11.62 23.43 7.16
C LEU A 182 -10.45 23.87 8.05
N ILE A 183 -9.25 23.30 7.84
CA ILE A 183 -8.03 23.69 8.57
C ILE A 183 -7.74 25.18 8.38
N LYS A 184 -7.80 25.69 7.14
CA LYS A 184 -7.59 27.13 6.86
C LYS A 184 -8.62 28.01 7.56
N ARG A 185 -9.89 27.61 7.54
CA ARG A 185 -10.96 28.33 8.24
C ARG A 185 -10.71 28.36 9.75
N LEU A 186 -10.32 27.23 10.34
CA LEU A 186 -10.06 27.11 11.78
C LEU A 186 -8.83 27.90 12.20
N GLN A 187 -7.75 27.87 11.41
CA GLN A 187 -6.57 28.72 11.62
C GLN A 187 -6.95 30.21 11.64
N LYS A 188 -7.80 30.65 10.72
CA LYS A 188 -8.29 32.04 10.68
C LYS A 188 -9.11 32.40 11.92
N GLN A 189 -9.99 31.51 12.37
CA GLN A 189 -10.81 31.72 13.59
C GLN A 189 -9.95 31.77 14.85
N LEU A 190 -8.95 30.89 14.96
CA LEU A 190 -7.98 30.88 16.04
C LEU A 190 -7.14 32.17 16.06
N ALA A 191 -6.65 32.63 14.91
CA ALA A 191 -5.89 33.88 14.80
C ALA A 191 -6.68 35.10 15.29
N HIS A 192 -7.97 35.20 14.92
CA HIS A 192 -8.85 36.28 15.39
C HIS A 192 -9.17 36.19 16.89
N SER A 193 -9.35 34.98 17.43
CA SER A 193 -9.66 34.78 18.86
C SER A 193 -8.46 34.98 19.79
N ILE A 194 -7.24 34.70 19.31
CA ILE A 194 -6.01 34.85 20.10
C ILE A 194 -5.51 36.30 20.08
N ALA A 195 -5.69 37.04 18.98
CA ALA A 195 -5.28 38.44 18.84
C ALA A 195 -5.65 39.35 20.06
N PRO A 196 -6.90 39.33 20.57
CA PRO A 196 -7.27 40.14 21.75
C PRO A 196 -6.65 39.66 23.07
N ILE A 197 -6.31 38.37 23.20
CA ILE A 197 -5.68 37.81 24.40
C ILE A 197 -4.22 38.26 24.47
N THR A 198 -3.51 38.28 23.34
CA THR A 198 -2.15 38.81 23.24
C THR A 198 -2.09 40.28 23.59
N THR A 199 -3.00 41.12 23.08
CA THR A 199 -3.03 42.55 23.41
C THR A 199 -3.37 42.82 24.87
N ASN A 200 -4.31 42.08 25.47
CA ASN A 200 -4.64 42.23 26.90
C ASN A 200 -3.46 41.83 27.80
N LYS A 201 -2.76 40.73 27.47
CA LYS A 201 -1.55 40.31 28.19
C LYS A 201 -0.42 41.32 28.05
N GLN A 202 -0.27 41.96 26.89
CA GLN A 202 0.70 43.03 26.66
C GLN A 202 0.36 44.30 27.45
N HIS A 203 -0.93 44.63 27.57
CA HIS A 203 -1.40 45.79 28.33
C HIS A 203 -1.23 45.61 29.86
N HIS A 204 -1.37 44.38 30.36
CA HIS A 204 -1.05 44.03 31.74
C HIS A 204 0.46 44.07 32.01
N LEU A 205 1.29 43.59 31.06
CA LEU A 205 2.74 43.60 31.21
C LEU A 205 3.33 45.02 31.16
N SER A 206 2.74 45.93 30.37
CA SER A 206 3.15 47.35 30.35
C SER A 206 2.73 48.13 31.60
N GLN A 207 1.64 47.74 32.26
CA GLN A 207 1.25 48.30 33.57
C GLN A 207 2.18 47.83 34.70
N GLU A 208 2.63 46.58 34.68
CA GLU A 208 3.63 46.07 35.63
C GLU A 208 5.00 46.75 35.45
N LEU A 209 5.43 46.99 34.20
CA LEU A 209 6.73 47.62 33.93
C LEU A 209 6.78 49.12 34.28
N SER A 210 5.62 49.80 34.35
CA SER A 210 5.51 51.21 34.74
C SER A 210 5.41 51.41 36.26
N TYR A 211 5.25 50.32 37.03
CA TYR A 211 5.23 50.33 38.49
C TYR A 211 6.57 49.89 39.11
N ILE A 212 7.60 49.60 38.31
CA ILE A 212 8.97 49.37 38.80
C ILE A 212 9.55 50.73 39.20
N PRO A 213 9.73 51.03 40.50
CA PRO A 213 10.35 52.28 40.90
C PRO A 213 11.80 52.31 40.40
N ILE A 214 12.14 53.35 39.64
CA ILE A 214 13.54 53.69 39.34
C ILE A 214 14.20 53.99 40.69
N GLN A 215 15.02 53.07 41.19
CA GLN A 215 15.99 53.39 42.22
C GLN A 215 17.00 54.34 41.58
N GLN A 216 16.72 55.64 41.64
CA GLN A 216 17.74 56.67 41.45
C GLN A 216 18.71 56.54 42.62
N GLY A 217 19.81 55.83 42.38
CA GLY A 217 21.01 55.90 43.20
C GLY A 217 21.66 57.26 42.99
N GLU A 218 21.33 58.20 43.86
CA GLU A 218 22.11 59.41 44.10
C GLU A 218 23.10 59.09 45.23
N THR A 219 24.35 59.53 45.01
CA THR A 219 25.56 59.46 45.86
C THR A 219 26.42 58.19 45.81
#